data_AF-A0A6M5JCC0-F1
#
_entry.id   AF-A0A6M5JCC0-F1
#
_cell.length_a   1.000
_cell.length_b   1.000
_cell.length_c   1.000
_cell.angle_alpha   90.00
_cell.angle_beta   90.00
_cell.angle_gamma   90.00
#
_symmetry.space_group_name_H-M   'P 1'
#
loop_
_entity.id
_entity.type
_entity.pdbx_description
1 polymer ?
#
loop_
_entity_poly.entity_id
_entity_poly.type
_entity_poly.pdbx_seq_one_letter_code
_entity_poly.pdbx_strand_id
1 'polypeptide(L)'
;MARPLEDLARDLRPGPICRGVRPATAANDNGLAGWSSALPPDARAIVEPMPVATNQGGRARRGQWRVRFAPRVPPFVDPLTGWTGGCDPLIQIELHFPDRASAERYCRRERLRFTVQGAESSSTLRR
;
A
#
# COMPACT_ATOMS: atom_id res chain seq x y z
N MET A 1 50.57 16.56 -24.18
CA MET A 1 50.30 15.23 -23.61
C MET A 1 48.81 15.12 -23.36
N ALA A 2 48.05 14.54 -24.30
CA ALA A 2 46.60 14.39 -24.20
C ALA A 2 46.28 13.31 -23.15
N ARG A 3 45.32 13.57 -22.26
CA ARG A 3 44.92 12.60 -21.23
C ARG A 3 44.15 11.45 -21.89
N PRO A 4 44.44 10.18 -21.54
CA PRO A 4 43.74 9.03 -22.12
C PRO A 4 42.25 9.03 -21.75
N LEU A 5 41.41 8.60 -22.70
CA LEU A 5 39.94 8.71 -22.72
C LEU A 5 39.24 7.94 -21.57
N GLU A 6 39.97 7.05 -20.89
CA GLU A 6 39.47 6.17 -19.82
C GLU A 6 39.23 6.88 -18.47
N ASP A 7 39.70 8.12 -18.29
CA ASP A 7 39.62 8.86 -17.02
C ASP A 7 38.30 9.67 -16.86
N LEU A 8 37.50 9.83 -17.92
CA LEU A 8 36.25 10.62 -17.89
C LEU A 8 35.07 9.89 -17.24
N ALA A 9 35.09 8.55 -17.18
CA ALA A 9 33.97 7.76 -16.68
C ALA A 9 33.88 7.67 -15.14
N ARG A 10 34.92 8.13 -14.42
CA ARG A 10 34.97 8.14 -12.95
C ARG A 10 34.77 9.52 -12.34
N ASP A 11 34.59 10.56 -13.16
CA ASP A 11 34.36 11.92 -12.67
C ASP A 11 32.90 12.07 -12.22
N LEU A 12 32.59 11.54 -11.03
CA LEU A 12 31.30 11.66 -10.33
C LEU A 12 31.11 13.05 -9.72
N ARG A 13 31.79 14.08 -10.24
CA ARG A 13 31.52 15.46 -9.83
C ARG A 13 30.07 15.76 -10.21
N PRO A 14 29.22 16.21 -9.27
CA PRO A 14 27.88 16.64 -9.63
C PRO A 14 27.99 17.68 -10.74
N GLY A 15 27.23 17.47 -11.82
CA GLY A 15 27.22 18.37 -12.97
C GLY A 15 26.95 19.82 -12.55
N PRO A 16 27.23 20.80 -13.42
CA PRO A 16 27.05 22.21 -13.09
C PRO A 16 25.64 22.44 -12.54
N ILE A 17 25.56 22.90 -11.30
CA ILE A 17 24.32 23.29 -10.65
C ILE A 17 23.66 24.38 -11.49
N CYS A 18 22.63 24.01 -12.25
CA CYS A 18 21.75 24.94 -12.95
C CYS A 18 21.02 25.80 -11.92
N ARG A 19 21.63 26.92 -11.53
CA ARG A 19 21.07 27.89 -10.59
C ARG A 19 19.87 28.57 -11.25
N GLY A 20 18.68 28.00 -11.11
CA GLY A 20 17.47 28.61 -11.68
C GLY A 20 16.17 27.81 -11.56
N VAL A 21 16.22 26.49 -11.36
CA VAL A 21 15.03 25.69 -11.06
C VAL A 21 15.18 25.14 -9.66
N ARG A 22 14.41 25.69 -8.72
CA ARG A 22 14.13 24.97 -7.49
C ARG A 22 13.29 23.77 -7.92
N PRO A 23 13.73 22.50 -7.77
CA PRO A 23 12.78 21.40 -7.84
C PRO A 23 11.75 21.68 -6.75
N ALA A 24 10.53 21.98 -7.15
CA ALA A 24 9.42 21.98 -6.22
C ALA A 24 9.28 20.52 -5.79
N THR A 25 9.73 20.25 -4.57
CA THR A 25 9.60 18.96 -3.89
C THR A 25 10.53 17.89 -4.46
N ALA A 26 11.55 17.50 -3.70
CA ALA A 26 12.38 16.38 -4.09
C ALA A 26 11.59 15.07 -3.88
N ALA A 27 11.89 14.02 -4.65
CA ALA A 27 11.14 12.77 -4.57
C ALA A 27 11.29 12.05 -3.21
N ASN A 28 12.17 12.54 -2.33
CA ASN A 28 12.55 12.00 -1.04
C ASN A 28 12.06 12.85 0.15
N ASP A 29 11.06 13.72 -0.06
CA ASP A 29 10.49 14.63 0.94
C ASP A 29 9.59 13.95 1.98
N ASN A 30 9.80 12.66 2.25
CA ASN A 30 9.04 11.88 3.24
C ASN A 30 9.15 12.43 4.69
N GLY A 31 9.90 13.52 4.90
CA GLY A 31 10.24 14.09 6.20
C GLY A 31 9.50 15.34 6.65
N LEU A 32 8.55 15.90 5.88
CA LEU A 32 7.85 17.14 6.27
C LEU A 32 6.34 17.00 6.45
N ALA A 33 5.75 15.84 6.11
CA ALA A 33 4.35 15.56 6.35
C ALA A 33 4.16 15.07 7.80
N GLY A 34 3.91 16.00 8.73
CA GLY A 34 3.42 15.68 10.07
C GLY A 34 2.15 14.84 9.98
N TRP A 35 2.26 13.54 10.19
CA TRP A 35 1.18 12.55 10.36
C TRP A 35 0.00 12.66 9.38
N SER A 36 0.24 13.18 8.18
CA SER A 36 -0.71 13.06 7.08
C SER A 36 -0.42 11.70 6.46
N SER A 37 -1.36 10.77 6.64
CA SER A 37 -1.22 9.44 6.07
C SER A 37 -0.96 9.58 4.57
N ALA A 38 0.00 8.82 4.04
CA ALA A 38 0.31 8.80 2.61
C ALA A 38 -0.85 8.24 1.77
N LEU A 39 -1.90 7.76 2.43
CA LEU A 39 -3.08 7.19 1.83
C LEU A 39 -4.11 8.29 1.48
N PRO A 40 -4.84 8.12 0.38
CA PRO A 40 -5.87 9.07 -0.02
C PRO A 40 -6.99 9.15 1.04
N PRO A 41 -7.60 10.34 1.26
CA PRO A 41 -8.52 10.59 2.38
C PRO A 41 -9.88 9.86 2.29
N ASP A 42 -10.19 9.31 1.13
CA ASP A 42 -11.36 8.50 0.85
C ASP A 42 -11.08 6.98 0.88
N ALA A 43 -9.84 6.57 1.19
CA ALA A 43 -9.50 5.18 1.41
C ALA A 43 -10.33 4.59 2.55
N ARG A 44 -10.98 3.46 2.28
CA ARG A 44 -11.72 2.67 3.27
C ARG A 44 -11.01 1.35 3.50
N ALA A 45 -10.69 1.07 4.76
CA ALA A 45 -10.05 -0.17 5.18
C ALA A 45 -11.10 -1.18 5.68
N ILE A 46 -10.85 -2.45 5.46
CA ILE A 46 -11.63 -3.59 5.92
C ILE A 46 -10.69 -4.46 6.75
N VAL A 47 -10.99 -4.59 8.04
CA VAL A 47 -10.23 -5.40 9.00
C VAL A 47 -10.95 -6.72 9.16
N GLU A 48 -10.31 -7.83 8.83
CA GLU A 48 -10.96 -9.15 8.86
C GLU A 48 -9.99 -10.25 9.27
N PRO A 49 -10.47 -11.36 9.87
CA PRO A 49 -9.64 -12.52 10.13
C PRO A 49 -9.16 -13.11 8.80
N MET A 50 -7.90 -13.55 8.78
CA MET A 50 -7.32 -14.15 7.60
C MET A 50 -8.03 -15.49 7.31
N PRO A 51 -8.58 -15.70 6.09
CA PRO A 51 -9.23 -16.95 5.77
C PRO A 51 -8.20 -18.09 5.81
N VAL A 52 -8.55 -19.17 6.49
CA VAL A 52 -7.75 -20.38 6.46
C VAL A 52 -7.88 -20.96 5.05
N ALA A 53 -6.79 -20.96 4.29
CA ALA A 53 -6.78 -21.61 2.99
C ALA A 53 -6.97 -23.13 3.18
N THR A 54 -8.16 -23.63 2.87
CA THR A 54 -8.56 -25.04 3.04
C THR A 54 -7.58 -26.02 2.40
N ASN A 55 -6.94 -25.62 1.29
CA ASN A 55 -6.04 -26.47 0.52
C ASN A 55 -4.56 -26.30 0.89
N GLN A 56 -4.24 -25.47 1.89
CA GLN A 56 -2.86 -25.22 2.33
C GLN A 56 -2.65 -25.88 3.70
N GLY A 57 -1.82 -26.92 3.76
CA GLY A 57 -1.53 -27.66 4.99
C GLY A 57 -0.78 -26.84 6.07
N GLY A 58 -0.30 -25.65 5.72
CA GLY A 58 0.46 -24.77 6.62
C GLY A 58 -0.43 -24.10 7.67
N ARG A 59 -0.11 -24.31 8.96
CA ARG A 59 -0.78 -23.67 10.10
C ARG A 59 -0.23 -22.28 10.45
N ALA A 60 0.88 -21.88 9.83
CA ALA A 60 1.62 -20.65 10.16
C ALA A 60 0.77 -19.37 10.08
N ARG A 61 -0.30 -19.37 9.28
CA ARG A 61 -1.12 -18.19 9.03
C ARG A 61 -2.46 -18.14 9.79
N ARG A 62 -2.72 -19.12 10.65
CA ARG A 62 -3.98 -19.22 11.41
C ARG A 62 -4.06 -18.13 12.47
N GLY A 63 -5.28 -17.62 12.70
CA GLY A 63 -5.55 -16.62 13.74
C GLY A 63 -5.03 -15.22 13.44
N GLN A 64 -4.33 -15.02 12.33
CA GLN A 64 -3.89 -13.70 11.89
C GLN A 64 -5.08 -12.86 11.41
N TRP A 65 -4.86 -11.56 11.42
CA TRP A 65 -5.78 -10.55 10.91
C TRP A 65 -5.17 -9.90 9.69
N ARG A 66 -6.02 -9.49 8.75
CA ARG A 66 -5.59 -8.68 7.61
C ARG A 66 -6.38 -7.39 7.51
N VAL A 67 -5.72 -6.37 7.00
CA VAL A 67 -6.35 -5.11 6.58
C VAL A 67 -6.22 -5.03 5.08
N ARG A 68 -7.37 -4.99 4.40
CA ARG A 68 -7.49 -4.76 2.96
C ARG A 68 -8.22 -3.45 2.69
N PHE A 69 -8.04 -2.87 1.52
CA PHE A 69 -8.75 -1.64 1.14
C PHE A 69 -9.95 -1.97 0.25
N ALA A 70 -11.05 -1.26 0.45
CA ALA A 70 -12.20 -1.35 -0.43
C ALA A 70 -11.85 -0.67 -1.78
N PRO A 71 -12.20 -1.28 -2.92
CA PRO A 71 -11.93 -0.69 -4.22
C PRO A 71 -12.72 0.61 -4.35
N ARG A 72 -12.03 1.69 -4.74
CA ARG A 72 -12.64 3.01 -4.96
C ARG A 72 -13.27 3.11 -6.35
N VAL A 73 -12.67 2.43 -7.32
CA VAL A 73 -13.07 2.43 -8.72
C VAL A 73 -13.26 0.98 -9.16
N PRO A 74 -14.33 0.65 -9.90
CA PRO A 74 -14.48 -0.70 -10.45
C PRO A 74 -13.36 -1.02 -11.44
N PRO A 75 -12.95 -2.29 -11.56
CA PRO A 75 -12.04 -2.69 -12.63
C PRO A 75 -12.70 -2.46 -14.00
N PHE A 76 -11.88 -2.10 -15.00
CA PHE A 76 -12.33 -1.91 -16.38
C PHE A 76 -11.75 -3.01 -17.26
N VAL A 77 -12.47 -3.37 -18.32
CA VAL A 77 -11.99 -4.33 -19.33
C VAL A 77 -11.45 -3.53 -20.50
N ASP A 78 -10.21 -3.81 -20.91
CA ASP A 78 -9.61 -3.21 -22.09
C ASP A 78 -10.33 -3.72 -23.37
N PRO A 79 -10.88 -2.84 -24.22
CA PRO A 79 -11.70 -3.25 -25.36
C PRO A 79 -10.89 -3.93 -26.48
N LEU A 80 -9.57 -3.73 -26.53
CA LEU A 80 -8.72 -4.29 -27.57
C LEU A 80 -8.22 -5.69 -27.22
N THR A 81 -7.75 -5.87 -25.99
CA THR A 81 -7.09 -7.10 -25.52
C THR A 81 -8.01 -7.99 -24.68
N GLY A 82 -9.09 -7.43 -24.12
CA GLY A 82 -9.95 -8.11 -23.16
C GLY A 82 -9.34 -8.24 -21.76
N TRP A 83 -8.19 -7.61 -21.48
CA TRP A 83 -7.53 -7.70 -20.17
C TRP A 83 -8.23 -6.80 -19.15
N THR A 84 -8.32 -7.26 -17.90
CA THR A 84 -8.90 -6.47 -16.82
C THR A 84 -7.82 -5.56 -16.20
N GLY A 85 -8.03 -4.26 -16.32
CA GLY A 85 -7.21 -3.23 -15.71
C GLY A 85 -7.87 -2.62 -14.46
N GLY A 86 -7.05 -2.02 -13.61
CA GLY A 86 -7.50 -1.26 -12.44
C GLY A 86 -6.67 0.01 -12.27
N CYS A 87 -7.33 1.09 -11.88
CA CYS A 87 -6.67 2.38 -11.61
C CYS A 87 -6.38 2.61 -10.13
N ASP A 88 -6.90 1.76 -9.24
CA ASP A 88 -6.73 1.90 -7.79
C ASP A 88 -5.58 1.01 -7.30
N PRO A 89 -4.45 1.59 -6.86
CA PRO A 89 -3.31 0.81 -6.38
C PRO A 89 -3.60 0.13 -5.04
N LEU A 90 -4.56 0.63 -4.24
CA LEU A 90 -4.85 0.10 -2.91
C LEU A 90 -5.44 -1.31 -2.96
N ILE A 91 -6.02 -1.71 -4.09
CA ILE A 91 -6.57 -3.05 -4.32
C ILE A 91 -5.48 -4.13 -4.19
N GLN A 92 -4.24 -3.79 -4.52
CA GLN A 92 -3.11 -4.74 -4.49
C GLN A 92 -2.47 -4.87 -3.10
N ILE A 93 -2.83 -3.99 -2.16
CA ILE A 93 -2.16 -3.89 -0.86
C ILE A 93 -2.97 -4.64 0.21
N GLU A 94 -2.36 -5.68 0.77
CA GLU A 94 -2.85 -6.38 1.95
C GLU A 94 -1.83 -6.28 3.08
N LEU A 95 -2.29 -5.90 4.27
CA LEU A 95 -1.45 -5.80 5.47
C LEU A 95 -1.82 -6.90 6.45
N HIS A 96 -0.83 -7.62 6.97
CA HIS A 96 -1.03 -8.69 7.93
C HIS A 96 -0.66 -8.27 9.35
N PHE A 97 -1.49 -8.66 10.30
CA PHE A 97 -1.33 -8.38 11.71
C PHE A 97 -1.54 -9.65 12.54
N PRO A 98 -0.88 -9.77 13.70
CA PRO A 98 -1.11 -10.88 14.62
C PRO A 98 -2.51 -10.82 15.24
N ASP A 99 -3.02 -9.62 15.55
CA ASP A 99 -4.27 -9.43 16.28
C ASP A 99 -5.15 -8.32 15.69
N ARG A 100 -6.45 -8.41 15.97
CA ARG A 100 -7.46 -7.39 15.62
C ARG A 100 -7.08 -6.01 16.14
N ALA A 101 -6.67 -5.93 17.41
CA ALA A 101 -6.34 -4.65 18.04
C ALA A 101 -5.15 -3.95 17.36
N SER A 102 -4.15 -4.72 16.92
CA SER A 102 -3.00 -4.20 16.17
C SER A 102 -3.42 -3.63 14.81
N ALA A 103 -4.32 -4.32 14.10
CA ALA A 103 -4.89 -3.84 12.84
C ALA A 103 -5.72 -2.55 13.03
N GLU A 104 -6.57 -2.49 14.06
CA GLU A 104 -7.33 -1.28 14.38
C GLU A 104 -6.44 -0.10 14.78
N ARG A 105 -5.38 -0.36 15.55
CA ARG A 105 -4.41 0.68 15.95
C ARG A 105 -3.71 1.29 14.74
N TYR A 106 -3.34 0.48 13.76
CA TYR A 106 -2.80 0.97 12.49
C TYR A 106 -3.80 1.87 11.78
N CYS A 107 -5.05 1.41 11.59
CA CYS A 107 -6.08 2.21 10.93
C CYS A 107 -6.31 3.57 11.61
N ARG A 108 -6.33 3.60 12.95
CA ARG A 108 -6.48 4.82 13.73
C ARG A 108 -5.27 5.76 13.59
N ARG A 109 -4.05 5.23 13.58
CA ARG A 109 -2.82 6.01 13.38
C ARG A 109 -2.78 6.67 12.01
N GLU A 110 -3.17 5.93 10.98
CA GLU A 110 -3.24 6.41 9.59
C GLU A 110 -4.53 7.22 9.31
N ARG A 111 -5.41 7.42 10.30
CA ARG A 111 -6.67 8.16 10.16
C ARG A 111 -7.58 7.62 9.03
N LEU A 112 -7.58 6.30 8.86
CA LEU A 112 -8.39 5.62 7.85
C LEU A 112 -9.81 5.37 8.36
N ARG A 113 -10.79 5.46 7.44
CA ARG A 113 -12.15 4.96 7.70
C ARG A 113 -12.11 3.45 7.60
N PHE A 114 -12.47 2.71 8.65
CA PHE A 114 -12.38 1.26 8.65
C PHE A 114 -13.66 0.57 9.14
N THR A 115 -13.90 -0.63 8.62
CA THR A 115 -14.97 -1.56 9.07
C THR A 115 -14.34 -2.88 9.49
N VAL A 116 -14.83 -3.49 10.56
CA VAL A 116 -14.38 -4.82 11.00
C VAL A 116 -15.37 -5.88 10.52
N GLN A 117 -14.89 -6.91 9.82
CA GLN A 117 -15.67 -8.08 9.43
C GLN A 117 -15.27 -9.31 10.26
N GLY A 118 -16.23 -10.15 10.62
CA GLY A 118 -15.98 -11.40 11.35
C GLY A 118 -15.94 -11.30 12.88
N ALA A 119 -16.48 -10.24 13.48
CA ALA A 119 -16.67 -10.16 14.94
C ALA A 119 -17.91 -10.94 15.44
N GLU A 120 -18.82 -11.30 14.53
CA GLU A 120 -20.15 -11.78 14.89
C GLU A 120 -20.66 -12.80 13.85
N SER A 121 -20.35 -14.07 14.08
CA SER A 121 -21.06 -15.17 13.44
C SER A 121 -21.15 -16.37 14.38
N SER A 122 -21.85 -16.19 15.51
CA SER A 122 -22.57 -17.29 16.17
C SER A 122 -23.69 -16.74 17.07
N SER A 123 -24.80 -16.27 16.51
CA SER A 123 -26.15 -16.45 17.11
C SER A 123 -27.20 -15.70 16.30
N THR A 124 -27.50 -16.19 15.10
CA THR A 124 -28.83 -15.95 14.53
C THR A 124 -29.30 -17.25 13.91
N LEU A 125 -29.53 -18.23 14.78
CA LEU A 125 -30.46 -19.32 14.52
C LEU A 125 -31.85 -18.68 14.50
N ARG A 126 -32.28 -18.22 13.33
CA ARG A 126 -33.64 -17.71 13.13
C ARG A 126 -34.58 -18.92 13.10
N ARG A 127 -35.49 -18.94 14.07
CA ARG A 127 -36.55 -19.93 14.29
C ARG A 127 -37.59 -19.91 13.18
#